data_AF-A0A8J7HCP8-F1
#
_entry.id   AF-A0A8J7HCP8-F1
#
_cell.length_a   1.000
_cell.length_b   1.000
_cell.length_c   1.000
_cell.angle_alpha   90.00
_cell.angle_beta   90.00
_cell.angle_gamma   90.00
#
_symmetry.space_group_name_H-M   'P 1'
#
loop_
_entity.id
_entity.type
_entity.pdbx_description
1 polymer ?
#
loop_
_entity_poly.entity_id
_entity_poly.type
_entity_poly.pdbx_seq_one_letter_code
_entity_poly.pdbx_strand_id
1 'polypeptide(L)'
;MDFKQIIDNLAVGIGSGIFASIIVTVVFYIFNDFQKEIEKAKDMTYPLWGLIALNLTKDVSKNFEVKDVANKYFSDANINFERFEPWKFKYELHVIMVNIYELLIDGKSYNAIESGKTDQLSDLFIQELNKLDNCDRYFVKGFFKRIIKNKIIISACMIFLLVVFLSIFT
;
A
#
# COMPACT_ATOMS: atom_id res chain seq x y z
N MET A 1 17.73 50.31 2.58
CA MET A 1 17.30 49.04 1.93
C MET A 1 16.87 49.41 0.52
N ASP A 2 17.50 48.82 -0.48
CA ASP A 2 17.27 49.22 -1.88
C ASP A 2 15.93 48.64 -2.40
N PHE A 3 15.21 49.38 -3.24
CA PHE A 3 13.88 48.97 -3.72
C PHE A 3 13.93 47.67 -4.52
N LYS A 4 15.04 47.45 -5.23
CA LYS A 4 15.36 46.17 -5.89
C LYS A 4 15.41 45.01 -4.89
N GLN A 5 16.04 45.21 -3.74
CA GLN A 5 16.15 44.23 -2.65
C GLN A 5 14.79 43.87 -2.03
N ILE A 6 13.87 44.84 -1.96
CA ILE A 6 12.48 44.62 -1.51
C ILE A 6 11.73 43.73 -2.52
N ILE A 7 11.87 44.01 -3.82
CA ILE A 7 11.23 43.25 -4.88
C ILE A 7 11.78 41.82 -4.96
N ASP A 8 13.10 41.65 -4.85
CA ASP A 8 13.74 40.32 -4.89
C ASP A 8 13.29 39.47 -3.70
N ASN A 9 13.24 40.05 -2.49
CA ASN A 9 12.74 39.36 -1.30
C ASN A 9 11.24 39.00 -1.40
N LEU A 10 10.43 39.88 -1.99
CA LEU A 10 9.01 39.62 -2.23
C LEU A 10 8.81 38.49 -3.26
N ALA A 11 9.59 38.48 -4.34
CA ALA A 11 9.56 37.43 -5.37
C ALA A 11 9.97 36.07 -4.79
N VAL A 12 11.00 36.02 -3.95
CA VAL A 12 11.42 34.81 -3.22
C VAL A 12 10.32 34.35 -2.26
N GLY A 13 9.67 35.27 -1.55
CA GLY A 13 8.54 34.97 -0.67
C GLY A 13 7.34 34.34 -1.40
N ILE A 14 6.92 34.93 -2.52
CA ILE A 14 5.82 34.40 -3.33
C ILE A 14 6.21 33.06 -3.97
N GLY A 15 7.41 32.96 -4.54
CA GLY A 15 7.92 31.74 -5.15
C GLY A 15 7.95 30.58 -4.15
N SER A 16 8.54 30.79 -2.97
CA SER A 16 8.60 29.79 -1.90
C SER A 16 7.22 29.34 -1.43
N GLY A 17 6.25 30.26 -1.32
CA GLY A 17 4.86 29.92 -0.99
C GLY A 17 4.19 29.00 -2.02
N ILE A 18 4.41 29.24 -3.31
CA ILE A 18 3.87 28.41 -4.40
C ILE A 18 4.49 27.00 -4.36
N PHE A 19 5.81 26.90 -4.25
CA PHE A 19 6.49 25.60 -4.18
C PHE A 19 6.09 24.80 -2.93
N ALA A 20 5.97 25.46 -1.78
CA ALA A 20 5.48 24.83 -0.56
C ALA A 20 4.05 24.29 -0.75
N SER A 21 3.16 25.05 -1.37
CA SER A 21 1.79 24.61 -1.67
C SER A 21 1.77 23.37 -2.57
N ILE A 22 2.53 23.37 -3.67
CA ILE A 22 2.61 22.22 -4.59
C ILE A 22 3.12 20.97 -3.85
N ILE A 23 4.22 21.11 -3.09
CA ILE A 23 4.80 19.99 -2.34
C ILE A 23 3.78 19.44 -1.34
N VAL A 24 3.14 20.30 -0.55
CA VAL A 24 2.13 19.89 0.43
C VAL A 24 0.96 19.16 -0.24
N THR A 25 0.43 19.69 -1.34
CA THR A 25 -0.66 19.04 -2.08
C THR A 25 -0.26 17.66 -2.60
N VAL A 26 0.92 17.53 -3.19
CA VAL A 26 1.40 16.24 -3.71
C VAL A 26 1.64 15.24 -2.57
N VAL A 27 2.19 15.70 -1.44
CA VAL A 27 2.40 14.87 -0.25
C VAL A 27 1.07 14.34 0.29
N PHE A 28 0.04 15.18 0.42
CA PHE A 28 -1.30 14.74 0.83
C PHE A 28 -1.95 13.80 -0.17
N TYR A 29 -1.76 14.04 -1.47
CA TYR A 29 -2.24 13.13 -2.50
C TYR A 29 -1.61 11.74 -2.36
N ILE A 30 -0.28 11.66 -2.21
CA ILE A 30 0.45 10.39 -2.00
C ILE A 30 -0.02 9.71 -0.71
N PHE A 31 -0.26 10.48 0.36
CA PHE A 31 -0.73 9.96 1.64
C PHE A 31 -2.09 9.27 1.49
N ASN A 32 -3.07 10.00 0.94
CA ASN A 32 -4.42 9.48 0.74
C ASN A 32 -4.46 8.30 -0.22
N ASP A 33 -3.67 8.35 -1.30
CA ASP A 33 -3.57 7.27 -2.27
C ASP A 33 -2.99 6.00 -1.63
N PHE A 34 -1.91 6.13 -0.85
CA PHE A 34 -1.31 4.99 -0.16
C PHE A 34 -2.22 4.41 0.92
N GLN A 35 -2.92 5.24 1.69
CA GLN A 35 -3.90 4.78 2.67
C GLN A 35 -5.03 3.98 2.00
N LYS A 36 -5.59 4.50 0.90
CA LYS A 36 -6.64 3.80 0.14
C LYS A 36 -6.14 2.48 -0.46
N GLU A 37 -4.90 2.43 -0.92
CA GLU A 37 -4.29 1.18 -1.40
C GLU A 37 -4.21 0.12 -0.30
N ILE A 38 -3.81 0.50 0.92
CA ILE A 38 -3.74 -0.42 2.07
C ILE A 38 -5.13 -0.87 2.49
N GLU A 39 -6.07 0.06 2.67
CA GLU A 39 -7.45 -0.26 3.05
C GLU A 39 -8.06 -1.24 2.05
N LYS A 40 -7.93 -0.96 0.75
CA LYS A 40 -8.41 -1.86 -0.30
C LYS A 40 -7.73 -3.23 -0.24
N ALA A 41 -6.41 -3.28 -0.01
CA ALA A 41 -5.69 -4.55 0.10
C ALA A 41 -6.18 -5.36 1.30
N LYS A 42 -6.41 -4.73 2.45
CA LYS A 42 -6.94 -5.37 3.67
C LYS A 42 -8.36 -5.88 3.45
N ASP A 43 -9.22 -5.09 2.81
CA ASP A 43 -10.59 -5.48 2.51
C ASP A 43 -10.64 -6.70 1.58
N MET A 44 -9.85 -6.69 0.50
CA MET A 44 -9.78 -7.80 -0.45
C MET A 44 -9.25 -9.08 0.22
N THR A 45 -8.27 -8.96 1.12
CA THR A 45 -7.61 -10.09 1.79
C THR A 45 -8.28 -10.51 3.09
N TYR A 46 -9.30 -9.80 3.57
CA TYR A 46 -9.96 -10.06 4.84
C TYR A 46 -10.43 -11.53 5.02
N PRO A 47 -11.05 -12.18 4.01
CA PRO A 47 -11.43 -13.59 4.16
C PRO A 47 -10.24 -14.52 4.41
N LEU A 48 -9.06 -14.22 3.86
CA LEU A 48 -7.85 -15.02 4.08
C LEU A 48 -7.31 -14.90 5.51
N TRP A 49 -7.49 -13.74 6.16
CA TRP A 49 -7.23 -13.62 7.60
C TRP A 49 -8.21 -14.45 8.42
N GLY A 50 -9.48 -14.52 8.00
CA GLY A 50 -10.47 -15.43 8.57
C GLY A 50 -10.04 -16.90 8.48
N LEU A 51 -9.44 -17.30 7.35
CA LEU A 51 -8.89 -18.63 7.14
C LEU A 51 -7.74 -18.95 8.10
N ILE A 52 -6.79 -18.03 8.29
CA ILE A 52 -5.71 -18.19 9.26
C ILE A 52 -6.27 -18.28 10.68
N ALA A 53 -7.20 -17.40 11.06
CA ALA A 53 -7.80 -17.39 12.39
C ALA A 53 -8.57 -18.69 12.68
N LEU A 54 -9.29 -19.22 11.68
CA LEU A 54 -9.94 -20.52 11.76
C LEU A 54 -8.91 -21.63 12.04
N ASN A 55 -7.79 -21.62 11.33
CA ASN A 55 -6.76 -22.64 11.50
C ASN A 55 -6.10 -22.59 12.90
N LEU A 56 -5.91 -21.39 13.45
CA LEU A 56 -5.37 -21.21 14.81
C LEU A 56 -6.34 -21.63 15.93
N THR A 57 -7.66 -21.64 15.66
CA THR A 57 -8.69 -21.89 16.67
C THR A 57 -9.42 -23.22 16.51
N LYS A 58 -9.14 -23.96 15.43
CA LYS A 58 -9.82 -25.23 15.10
C LYS A 58 -9.77 -26.28 16.20
N ASP A 59 -8.68 -26.36 16.97
CA ASP A 59 -8.50 -27.38 18.02
C ASP A 59 -9.33 -27.07 19.29
N VAL A 60 -9.77 -25.81 19.43
CA VAL A 60 -10.62 -25.35 20.53
C VAL A 60 -12.10 -25.44 20.14
N SER A 61 -12.39 -25.34 18.86
CA SER A 61 -13.73 -25.36 18.28
C SER A 61 -14.22 -26.81 18.05
N LYS A 62 -14.90 -27.40 19.04
CA LYS A 62 -15.43 -28.77 18.94
C LYS A 62 -16.65 -28.94 18.01
N ASN A 63 -17.24 -27.85 17.50
CA ASN A 63 -18.58 -27.87 16.86
C ASN A 63 -18.68 -27.19 15.48
N PHE A 64 -17.56 -26.81 14.83
CA PHE A 64 -17.61 -26.23 13.48
C PHE A 64 -17.12 -27.21 12.42
N GLU A 65 -17.82 -27.26 11.30
CA GLU A 65 -17.35 -27.88 10.07
C GLU A 65 -16.21 -27.02 9.49
N VAL A 66 -15.01 -27.18 10.04
CA VAL A 66 -13.80 -26.39 9.71
C VAL A 66 -13.57 -26.34 8.20
N LYS A 67 -13.81 -27.46 7.51
CA LYS A 67 -13.68 -27.55 6.06
C LYS A 67 -14.63 -26.60 5.34
N ASP A 68 -15.90 -26.56 5.73
CA ASP A 68 -16.92 -25.76 5.05
C ASP A 68 -16.73 -24.26 5.32
N VAL A 69 -16.31 -23.90 6.52
CA VAL A 69 -15.94 -22.51 6.85
C VAL A 69 -14.69 -22.08 6.09
N ALA A 70 -13.66 -22.95 5.99
CA ALA A 70 -12.46 -22.66 5.21
C ALA A 70 -12.79 -22.50 3.72
N ASN A 71 -13.66 -23.37 3.17
CA ASN A 71 -14.15 -23.28 1.79
C ASN A 71 -14.80 -21.94 1.53
N LYS A 72 -15.67 -21.48 2.45
CA LYS A 72 -16.32 -20.19 2.35
C LYS A 72 -15.32 -19.05 2.33
N TYR A 73 -14.38 -19.00 3.27
CA TYR A 73 -13.35 -17.95 3.29
C TYR A 73 -12.49 -17.94 2.02
N PHE A 74 -12.10 -19.12 1.52
CA PHE A 74 -11.33 -19.23 0.29
C PHE A 74 -12.14 -18.78 -0.94
N SER A 75 -13.43 -19.12 -1.00
CA SER A 75 -14.34 -18.67 -2.05
C SER A 75 -14.55 -17.16 -2.02
N ASP A 76 -14.80 -16.60 -0.83
CA ASP A 76 -14.99 -15.15 -0.65
C ASP A 76 -13.72 -14.38 -1.05
N ALA A 77 -12.53 -14.92 -0.73
CA ALA A 77 -11.27 -14.37 -1.21
C ALA A 77 -11.17 -14.41 -2.74
N ASN A 78 -11.51 -15.53 -3.38
CA ASN A 78 -11.51 -15.62 -4.85
C ASN A 78 -12.46 -14.60 -5.49
N ILE A 79 -13.66 -14.41 -4.92
CA ILE A 79 -14.63 -13.41 -5.40
C ILE A 79 -14.04 -11.99 -5.30
N ASN A 80 -13.41 -11.66 -4.17
CA ASN A 80 -12.76 -10.36 -4.01
C ASN A 80 -11.68 -10.10 -5.07
N PHE A 81 -11.02 -11.15 -5.55
CA PHE A 81 -9.94 -11.08 -6.53
C PHE A 81 -10.39 -11.37 -7.98
N GLU A 82 -11.67 -11.65 -8.25
CA GLU A 82 -12.17 -11.95 -9.60
C GLU A 82 -11.91 -10.79 -10.59
N ARG A 83 -12.05 -9.55 -10.09
CA ARG A 83 -11.73 -8.32 -10.83
C ARG A 83 -10.46 -7.67 -10.29
N PHE A 84 -9.46 -8.48 -9.95
CA PHE A 84 -8.20 -7.95 -9.46
C PHE A 84 -7.52 -7.09 -10.53
N GLU A 85 -7.22 -5.85 -10.16
CA GLU A 85 -6.58 -4.85 -11.02
C GLU A 85 -5.23 -4.47 -10.42
N PRO A 86 -4.12 -5.15 -10.81
CA PRO A 86 -2.82 -4.99 -10.18
C PRO A 86 -2.28 -3.55 -10.19
N TRP A 87 -2.62 -2.78 -11.23
CA TRP A 87 -2.16 -1.39 -11.41
C TRP A 87 -2.73 -0.41 -10.38
N LYS A 88 -3.76 -0.81 -9.62
CA LYS A 88 -4.29 0.00 -8.51
C LYS A 88 -3.38 -0.03 -7.27
N PHE A 89 -2.44 -0.96 -7.22
CA PHE A 89 -1.46 -1.09 -6.13
C PHE A 89 -0.08 -0.72 -6.66
N LYS A 90 0.70 0.01 -5.84
CA LYS A 90 2.03 0.50 -6.21
C LYS A 90 3.11 -0.06 -5.29
N TYR A 91 4.33 -0.14 -5.81
CA TYR A 91 5.52 -0.54 -5.06
C TYR A 91 5.36 -1.92 -4.38
N GLU A 92 5.56 -2.00 -3.06
CA GLU A 92 5.51 -3.26 -2.31
C GLU A 92 4.11 -3.88 -2.32
N LEU A 93 3.05 -3.07 -2.21
CA LEU A 93 1.67 -3.57 -2.22
C LEU A 93 1.32 -4.25 -3.54
N HIS A 94 1.86 -3.75 -4.66
CA HIS A 94 1.67 -4.39 -5.96
C HIS A 94 2.15 -5.83 -5.94
N VAL A 95 3.39 -6.05 -5.50
CA VAL A 95 4.01 -7.37 -5.45
C VAL A 95 3.24 -8.28 -4.51
N ILE A 96 2.89 -7.81 -3.31
CA ILE A 96 2.15 -8.60 -2.33
C ILE A 96 0.79 -9.03 -2.87
N MET A 97 0.02 -8.10 -3.45
CA MET A 97 -1.31 -8.40 -3.96
C MET A 97 -1.27 -9.33 -5.18
N VAL A 98 -0.26 -9.19 -6.05
CA VAL A 98 -0.02 -10.12 -7.16
C VAL A 98 0.31 -11.52 -6.63
N ASN A 99 1.21 -11.65 -5.65
CA ASN A 99 1.54 -12.93 -5.07
C ASN A 99 0.33 -13.62 -4.42
N ILE A 100 -0.50 -12.87 -3.69
CA ILE A 100 -1.74 -13.40 -3.11
C ILE A 100 -2.69 -13.87 -4.21
N TYR A 101 -2.86 -13.09 -5.26
CA TYR A 101 -3.66 -13.48 -6.41
C TYR A 101 -3.14 -14.78 -7.06
N GLU A 102 -1.83 -14.86 -7.32
CA GLU A 102 -1.20 -16.05 -7.87
C GLU A 102 -1.41 -17.28 -6.98
N LEU A 103 -1.30 -17.13 -5.66
CA LEU A 103 -1.60 -18.20 -4.70
C LEU A 103 -3.07 -18.61 -4.73
N LEU A 104 -4.01 -17.68 -4.91
CA LEU A 104 -5.45 -17.99 -5.01
C LEU A 104 -5.76 -18.86 -6.23
N ILE A 105 -5.10 -18.60 -7.36
CA ILE A 105 -5.30 -19.37 -8.60
C ILE A 105 -4.37 -20.58 -8.73
N ASP A 106 -3.41 -20.77 -7.81
CA ASP A 106 -2.50 -21.91 -7.81
C ASP A 106 -3.26 -23.20 -7.48
N GLY A 107 -3.05 -24.24 -8.30
CA GLY A 107 -3.56 -25.59 -8.07
C GLY A 107 -3.17 -26.16 -6.70
N LYS A 108 -2.06 -25.73 -6.09
CA LYS A 108 -1.71 -26.12 -4.71
C LYS A 108 -2.75 -25.66 -3.69
N SER A 109 -3.27 -24.45 -3.82
CA SER A 109 -4.29 -23.90 -2.92
C SER A 109 -5.63 -24.63 -3.10
N TYR A 110 -6.03 -24.89 -4.35
CA TYR A 110 -7.20 -25.70 -4.67
C TYR A 110 -7.10 -27.13 -4.12
N ASN A 111 -5.94 -27.78 -4.31
CA ASN A 111 -5.72 -29.11 -3.76
C ASN A 111 -5.78 -29.14 -2.22
N ALA A 112 -5.23 -28.11 -1.57
CA ALA A 112 -5.25 -28.00 -0.12
C ALA A 112 -6.67 -27.84 0.41
N ILE A 113 -7.49 -26.97 -0.21
CA ILE A 113 -8.87 -26.76 0.22
C ILE A 113 -9.77 -28.00 -0.04
N GLU A 114 -9.67 -28.62 -1.22
CA GLU A 114 -10.45 -29.83 -1.54
C GLU A 114 -10.13 -30.99 -0.60
N SER A 115 -8.85 -31.15 -0.28
CA SER A 115 -8.35 -32.16 0.65
C SER A 115 -8.64 -31.84 2.12
N GLY A 116 -9.20 -30.67 2.44
CA GLY A 116 -9.44 -30.22 3.81
C GLY A 116 -8.17 -29.91 4.61
N LYS A 117 -7.04 -29.69 3.94
CA LYS A 117 -5.74 -29.38 4.57
C LYS A 117 -5.63 -27.88 4.86
N THR A 118 -6.42 -27.40 5.82
CA THR A 118 -6.49 -25.97 6.17
C THR A 118 -5.19 -25.40 6.70
N ASP A 119 -4.34 -26.21 7.35
CA ASP A 119 -3.00 -25.80 7.79
C ASP A 119 -2.14 -25.38 6.62
N GLN A 120 -2.00 -26.29 5.65
CA GLN A 120 -1.21 -26.07 4.46
C GLN A 120 -1.69 -24.83 3.70
N LEU A 121 -3.01 -24.66 3.57
CA LEU A 121 -3.59 -23.49 2.93
C LEU A 121 -3.27 -22.20 3.69
N SER A 122 -3.37 -22.22 5.02
CA SER A 122 -3.04 -21.07 5.87
C SER A 122 -1.56 -20.69 5.76
N ASP A 123 -0.67 -21.68 5.76
CA ASP A 123 0.78 -21.50 5.66
C ASP A 123 1.20 -20.88 4.32
N LEU A 124 0.48 -21.16 3.23
CA LEU A 124 0.72 -20.53 1.93
C LEU A 124 0.45 -19.02 1.98
N PHE A 125 -0.65 -18.59 2.62
CA PHE A 125 -1.08 -17.19 2.61
C PHE A 125 -0.45 -16.35 3.73
N ILE A 126 -0.13 -16.93 4.88
CA ILE A 126 0.32 -16.19 6.07
C ILE A 126 1.58 -15.36 5.81
N GLN A 127 2.48 -15.82 4.96
CA GLN A 127 3.71 -15.09 4.62
C GLN A 127 3.41 -13.78 3.88
N GLU A 128 2.54 -13.82 2.86
CA GLU A 128 2.17 -12.63 2.10
C GLU A 128 1.27 -11.69 2.91
N LEU A 129 0.35 -12.24 3.70
CA LEU A 129 -0.50 -11.43 4.58
C LEU A 129 0.29 -10.72 5.69
N ASN A 130 1.33 -11.35 6.24
CA ASN A 130 2.25 -10.68 7.15
C ASN A 130 3.05 -9.56 6.46
N LYS A 131 3.41 -9.71 5.18
CA LYS A 131 4.02 -8.61 4.41
C LYS A 131 3.05 -7.45 4.23
N LEU A 132 1.78 -7.72 3.95
CA LEU A 132 0.72 -6.71 3.88
C LEU A 132 0.56 -5.99 5.23
N ASP A 133 0.47 -6.72 6.34
CA ASP A 133 0.35 -6.15 7.68
C ASP A 133 1.58 -5.29 8.05
N ASN A 134 2.78 -5.70 7.62
CA ASN A 134 3.99 -4.90 7.78
C ASN A 134 3.94 -3.58 6.99
N CYS A 135 3.29 -3.54 5.82
CA CYS A 135 3.09 -2.27 5.10
C CYS A 135 2.22 -1.29 5.88
N ASP A 136 1.22 -1.80 6.61
CA ASP A 136 0.35 -0.99 7.47
C ASP A 136 1.08 -0.55 8.75
N ARG A 137 1.72 -1.49 9.47
CA ARG A 137 2.50 -1.18 10.69
C ARG A 137 3.62 -0.18 10.44
N TYR A 138 4.29 -0.28 9.31
CA TYR A 138 5.36 0.63 8.90
C TYR A 138 4.91 1.63 7.84
N PHE A 139 3.65 2.07 7.91
CA PHE A 139 3.04 3.01 6.98
C PHE A 139 3.95 4.23 6.72
N VAL A 140 4.43 4.88 7.78
CA VAL A 140 5.26 6.08 7.69
C VAL A 140 6.51 5.84 6.83
N LYS A 141 7.17 4.70 7.00
CA LYS A 141 8.37 4.33 6.22
C LYS A 141 8.02 4.13 4.74
N GLY A 142 6.94 3.42 4.44
CA GLY A 142 6.44 3.22 3.08
C GLY A 142 6.04 4.54 2.42
N PHE A 143 5.35 5.40 3.16
CA PHE A 143 4.93 6.73 2.74
C PHE A 143 6.13 7.61 2.36
N PHE A 144 7.13 7.73 3.24
CA PHE A 144 8.35 8.50 2.94
C PHE A 144 9.10 7.97 1.72
N LYS A 145 9.16 6.64 1.55
CA LYS A 145 9.77 6.02 0.35
C LYS A 145 9.05 6.46 -0.93
N ARG A 146 7.72 6.60 -0.90
CA ARG A 146 6.91 7.07 -2.03
C ARG A 146 7.10 8.57 -2.30
N ILE A 147 7.22 9.40 -1.26
CA ILE A 147 7.52 10.84 -1.36
C ILE A 147 8.88 11.04 -2.07
N ILE A 148 9.94 10.40 -1.57
CA ILE A 148 11.31 10.59 -2.08
C ILE A 148 11.44 10.15 -3.54
N LYS A 149 10.67 9.14 -3.95
CA LYS A 149 10.64 8.65 -5.34
C LYS A 149 9.66 9.41 -6.25
N ASN A 150 8.88 10.35 -5.71
CA ASN A 150 7.88 11.06 -6.50
C ASN A 150 8.54 12.10 -7.40
N LYS A 151 8.35 11.94 -8.71
CA LYS A 151 8.96 12.82 -9.74
C LYS A 151 8.54 14.28 -9.59
N ILE A 152 7.29 14.56 -9.20
CA ILE A 152 6.80 15.93 -9.03
C ILE A 152 7.50 16.61 -7.86
N ILE A 153 7.66 15.90 -6.74
CA ILE A 153 8.39 16.42 -5.56
C ILE A 153 9.85 16.68 -5.91
N ILE A 154 10.52 15.72 -6.58
CA ILE A 154 11.91 15.88 -7.03
C ILE A 154 12.05 17.10 -7.94
N SER A 155 11.18 17.26 -8.94
CA SER A 155 11.20 18.40 -9.86
C SER A 155 10.92 19.72 -9.15
N ALA A 156 9.94 19.78 -8.25
CA ALA A 156 9.63 20.98 -7.47
C ALA A 156 10.82 21.41 -6.60
N CYS A 157 11.47 20.47 -5.90
CA CYS A 157 12.68 20.73 -5.12
C CYS A 157 13.84 21.22 -6.00
N MET A 158 14.07 20.60 -7.15
CA MET A 158 15.13 21.01 -8.09
C MET A 158 14.93 22.43 -8.62
N ILE A 159 13.71 22.79 -9.00
CA ILE A 159 13.39 24.14 -9.48
C ILE A 159 13.55 25.16 -8.34
N PHE A 160 13.06 24.82 -7.14
CA PHE A 160 13.21 25.68 -5.98
C PHE A 160 14.69 25.97 -5.66
N LEU A 161 15.54 24.95 -5.66
CA LEU A 161 16.98 25.12 -5.46
C LEU A 161 17.63 25.99 -6.54
N LEU A 162 17.20 25.85 -7.80
CA LEU A 162 17.69 26.65 -8.91
C LEU A 162 17.30 28.13 -8.75
N VAL A 163 16.06 28.41 -8.34
CA VAL A 163 15.59 29.79 -8.06
C VAL A 163 16.38 30.40 -6.92
N VAL A 164 16.59 29.66 -5.83
CA VAL A 164 17.41 30.11 -4.69
C VAL A 164 18.85 30.38 -5.12
N PHE A 165 19.45 29.47 -5.89
CA PHE A 165 20.80 29.63 -6.41
C PHE A 165 20.94 30.89 -7.27
N LEU A 166 20.02 31.11 -8.22
CA LEU A 166 20.01 32.33 -9.04
C LEU A 166 19.86 33.59 -8.16
N SER A 167 19.00 33.56 -7.14
CA SER A 167 18.80 34.72 -6.25
C SER A 167 20.00 35.07 -5.36
N ILE A 168 20.91 34.12 -5.09
CA ILE A 168 22.12 34.35 -4.27
C ILE A 168 23.30 34.85 -5.12
N PHE A 169 23.38 34.42 -6.39
CA PHE A 169 24.50 34.71 -7.29
C PHE A 169 24.24 35.84 -8.30
N THR A 170 23.10 36.53 -8.20
CA THR A 170 22.73 37.71 -9.01
C THR A 170 22.54 38.94 -8.13
#